data_AF-A0A228IN93-F1
#
_entry.id   AF-A0A228IN93-F1
#
_cell.length_a   1.000
_cell.length_b   1.000
_cell.length_c   1.000
_cell.angle_alpha   90.00
_cell.angle_beta   90.00
_cell.angle_gamma   90.00
#
_symmetry.space_group_name_H-M   'P 1'
#
loop_
_entity.id
_entity.type
_entity.pdbx_description
1 polymer ?
#
loop_
_entity_poly.entity_id
_entity_poly.type
_entity_poly.pdbx_seq_one_letter_code
_entity_poly.pdbx_strand_id
1 'polypeptide(L)'
;MIRKVIGIVLVVCILTALSGLIRGGGTGSSPAATGPSQEEVKKQEETRQRDEQSAKTQVVTFGVIREIYSNLRDPDSFKLKSVFIPDNDTVVVSCVEYFARNGFGGMNREYAVGTSSHGDFKFSPNNAGIWNKMCAHKRGQDFKTYGEFALERIKATSN
;
A
#
# COMPACT_ATOMS: atom_id res chain seq x y z
N MET A 1 43.43 -3.88 -10.74
CA MET A 1 42.52 -2.71 -10.67
C MET A 1 42.65 -1.74 -11.85
N ILE A 2 43.82 -1.58 -12.47
CA ILE A 2 44.07 -0.62 -13.58
C ILE A 2 43.23 -0.90 -14.85
N ARG A 3 42.95 -2.17 -15.19
CA ARG A 3 42.13 -2.52 -16.38
C ARG A 3 40.66 -2.10 -16.29
N LYS A 4 40.08 -1.96 -15.09
CA LYS A 4 38.68 -1.52 -14.93
C LYS A 4 38.53 0.00 -15.05
N VAL A 5 39.56 0.76 -14.71
CA VAL A 5 39.56 2.23 -14.77
C VAL A 5 39.69 2.72 -16.21
N ILE A 6 40.49 2.04 -17.04
CA ILE A 6 40.67 2.39 -18.46
C ILE A 6 39.39 2.18 -19.28
N GLY A 7 38.61 1.13 -18.97
CA GLY A 7 37.33 0.85 -19.63
C GLY A 7 36.26 1.91 -19.35
N ILE A 8 36.24 2.48 -18.14
CA ILE A 8 35.26 3.50 -17.75
C ILE A 8 35.59 4.85 -18.39
N VAL A 9 36.88 5.22 -18.48
CA VAL A 9 37.30 6.50 -19.09
C VAL A 9 37.03 6.54 -20.60
N LEU A 10 37.24 5.42 -21.32
CA LEU A 10 36.97 5.37 -22.77
C LEU A 10 35.48 5.43 -23.11
N VAL A 11 34.61 4.80 -22.31
CA VAL A 11 33.15 4.85 -22.53
C VAL A 11 32.59 6.26 -22.30
N VAL A 12 33.13 6.99 -21.32
CA VAL A 12 32.73 8.38 -21.04
C VAL A 12 33.21 9.35 -22.13
N CYS A 13 34.39 9.14 -22.72
CA CYS A 13 34.88 9.96 -23.84
C CYS A 13 34.14 9.71 -25.17
N ILE A 14 33.65 8.50 -25.41
CA ILE A 14 32.88 8.19 -26.64
C ILE A 14 31.46 8.75 -26.56
N LEU A 15 30.85 8.75 -25.36
CA LEU A 15 29.52 9.33 -25.15
C LEU A 15 29.50 10.87 -25.23
N THR A 16 30.61 11.55 -24.90
CA THR A 16 30.70 13.02 -25.03
C THR A 16 31.04 13.49 -26.44
N ALA A 17 31.67 12.64 -27.27
CA ALA A 17 32.01 12.97 -28.66
C ALA A 17 30.83 12.84 -29.64
N LEU A 18 29.83 12.00 -29.35
CA LEU A 18 28.67 11.77 -30.23
C LEU A 18 27.58 12.85 -30.12
N SER A 19 27.62 13.72 -29.11
CA SER A 19 26.65 14.80 -28.92
C SER A 19 27.01 16.10 -29.65
N GLY A 20 28.18 16.16 -30.32
CA GLY A 20 28.74 17.39 -30.90
C GLY A 20 28.42 17.65 -32.38
N LEU A 21 27.63 16.81 -33.05
CA LEU A 21 27.46 16.85 -34.52
C LEU A 21 26.01 17.08 -34.96
N ILE A 22 25.39 18.16 -34.45
CA ILE A 22 24.29 18.83 -35.15
C ILE A 22 24.55 20.34 -35.09
N ARG A 23 25.34 20.83 -36.05
CA ARG A 23 25.52 22.26 -36.31
C ARG A 23 24.53 22.65 -37.41
N GLY A 24 23.31 23.00 -37.01
CA GLY A 24 22.27 23.57 -37.88
C GLY A 24 21.79 24.86 -37.25
N GLY A 25 21.99 25.98 -37.96
CA GLY A 25 21.68 27.33 -37.48
C GLY A 25 20.21 27.51 -37.13
N GLY A 26 19.99 28.09 -35.96
CA GLY A 26 18.70 28.53 -35.48
C GLY A 26 18.93 29.25 -34.16
N THR A 27 18.95 30.58 -34.21
CA THR A 27 18.87 31.44 -33.03
C THR A 27 17.49 31.24 -32.39
N GLY A 28 17.37 30.16 -31.62
CA GLY A 28 16.27 29.92 -30.71
C GLY A 28 16.93 29.61 -29.37
N SER A 29 16.86 30.56 -28.45
CA SER A 29 17.21 30.34 -27.05
C SER A 29 16.34 29.21 -26.51
N SER A 30 16.84 27.98 -26.59
CA SER A 30 16.23 26.83 -25.95
C SER A 30 16.44 27.02 -24.45
N PRO A 31 15.38 27.10 -23.62
CA PRO A 31 15.57 27.18 -22.19
C PRO A 31 16.26 25.89 -21.75
N ALA A 32 17.39 26.03 -21.05
CA ALA A 32 18.03 24.92 -20.38
C ALA A 32 16.97 24.26 -19.49
N ALA A 33 16.69 22.97 -19.72
CA ALA A 33 15.83 22.19 -18.85
C ALA A 33 16.54 22.05 -17.50
N THR A 34 16.24 22.96 -16.57
CA THR A 34 16.68 22.87 -15.18
C THR A 34 16.12 21.57 -14.61
N GLY A 35 17.01 20.67 -14.15
CA GLY A 35 16.58 19.45 -13.45
C GLY A 35 15.76 19.80 -12.22
N PRO A 36 14.93 18.85 -11.71
CA PRO A 36 14.08 19.11 -10.55
C PRO A 36 14.91 19.56 -9.35
N SER A 37 14.42 20.57 -8.65
CA SER A 37 15.00 21.08 -7.42
C SER A 37 15.06 19.99 -6.34
N GLN A 38 15.97 20.14 -5.36
CA GLN A 38 16.05 19.20 -4.24
C GLN A 38 14.71 19.06 -3.47
N GLU A 39 13.93 20.14 -3.43
CA GLU A 39 12.61 20.15 -2.78
C GLU A 39 11.56 19.37 -3.57
N GLU A 40 11.59 19.47 -4.91
CA GLU A 40 10.73 18.67 -5.80
C GLU A 40 11.06 17.17 -5.71
N VAL A 41 12.36 16.82 -5.70
CA VAL A 41 12.80 15.43 -5.53
C VAL A 41 12.33 14.85 -4.19
N LYS A 42 12.47 15.61 -3.09
CA LYS A 42 12.00 15.17 -1.77
C LYS A 42 10.49 14.95 -1.73
N LYS A 43 9.71 15.90 -2.25
CA LYS A 43 8.25 15.81 -2.31
C LYS A 43 7.77 14.63 -3.17
N GLN A 44 8.45 14.38 -4.29
CA GLN A 44 8.15 13.24 -5.15
C GLN A 44 8.42 11.91 -4.43
N GLU A 45 9.52 11.80 -3.70
CA GLU A 45 9.85 10.61 -2.92
C GLU A 45 8.85 10.35 -1.79
N GLU A 46 8.48 11.39 -1.04
CA GLU A 46 7.45 11.29 0.01
C GLU A 46 6.09 10.86 -0.55
N THR A 47 5.74 11.36 -1.73
CA THR A 47 4.51 10.97 -2.44
C THR A 47 4.56 9.49 -2.83
N ARG A 48 5.68 9.05 -3.43
CA ARG A 48 5.88 7.64 -3.80
C ARG A 48 5.77 6.70 -2.60
N GLN A 49 6.43 7.04 -1.50
CA GLN A 49 6.37 6.24 -0.26
C GLN A 49 4.95 6.18 0.31
N ARG A 50 4.22 7.31 0.30
CA ARG A 50 2.82 7.35 0.71
C ARG A 50 1.94 6.47 -0.18
N ASP A 51 2.11 6.52 -1.49
CA ASP A 51 1.31 5.75 -2.44
C ASP A 51 1.59 4.25 -2.31
N GLU A 52 2.86 3.86 -2.17
CA GLU A 52 3.26 2.48 -1.90
C GLU A 52 2.68 1.96 -0.58
N GLN A 53 2.73 2.77 0.48
CA GLN A 53 2.15 2.42 1.78
C GLN A 53 0.62 2.28 1.70
N SER A 54 -0.02 3.17 0.95
CA SER A 54 -1.47 3.13 0.72
C SER A 54 -1.87 1.87 -0.04
N ALA A 55 -1.13 1.50 -1.09
CA ALA A 55 -1.36 0.27 -1.85
C ALA A 55 -1.22 -0.98 -0.98
N LYS A 56 -0.17 -1.07 -0.15
CA LYS A 56 0.01 -2.18 0.79
C LYS A 56 -1.15 -2.27 1.78
N THR A 57 -1.57 -1.13 2.33
CA THR A 57 -2.70 -1.06 3.26
C THR A 57 -3.99 -1.57 2.62
N GLN A 58 -4.27 -1.13 1.39
CA GLN A 58 -5.41 -1.60 0.60
C GLN A 58 -5.39 -3.12 0.41
N VAL A 59 -4.24 -3.70 0.01
CA VAL A 59 -4.09 -5.15 -0.17
C VAL A 59 -4.37 -5.90 1.13
N VAL A 60 -3.80 -5.45 2.26
CA VAL A 60 -4.02 -6.11 3.56
C VAL A 60 -5.49 -6.01 3.98
N THR A 61 -6.09 -4.83 3.87
CA THR A 61 -7.52 -4.64 4.21
C THR A 61 -8.41 -5.50 3.34
N PHE A 62 -8.17 -5.57 2.03
CA PHE A 62 -8.91 -6.44 1.13
C PHE A 62 -8.79 -7.91 1.56
N GLY A 63 -7.57 -8.36 1.88
CA GLY A 63 -7.31 -9.71 2.38
C GLY A 63 -8.11 -10.03 3.64
N VAL A 64 -8.12 -9.13 4.63
CA VAL A 64 -8.90 -9.32 5.87
C VAL A 64 -10.40 -9.44 5.58
N ILE A 65 -10.95 -8.56 4.76
CA ILE A 65 -12.38 -8.57 4.46
C ILE A 65 -12.77 -9.83 3.69
N ARG A 66 -11.91 -10.28 2.77
CA ARG A 66 -12.08 -11.54 2.04
C ARG A 66 -12.06 -12.74 2.98
N GLU A 67 -11.10 -12.81 3.89
CA GLU A 67 -11.01 -13.88 4.88
C GLU A 67 -12.23 -13.89 5.80
N ILE A 68 -12.69 -12.72 6.29
CA ILE A 68 -13.93 -12.66 7.07
C ILE A 68 -15.09 -13.22 6.23
N TYR A 69 -15.34 -12.64 5.06
CA TYR A 69 -16.48 -13.03 4.22
C TYR A 69 -16.48 -14.53 3.90
N SER A 70 -15.32 -15.09 3.53
CA SER A 70 -15.19 -16.50 3.12
C SER A 70 -15.32 -17.50 4.26
N ASN A 71 -15.02 -17.09 5.50
CA ASN A 71 -15.08 -17.96 6.67
C ASN A 71 -16.40 -17.83 7.46
N LEU A 72 -17.27 -16.89 7.09
CA LEU A 72 -18.59 -16.77 7.71
C LEU A 72 -19.53 -17.90 7.26
N ARG A 73 -20.31 -18.42 8.20
CA ARG A 73 -21.38 -19.39 7.91
C ARG A 73 -22.47 -18.80 7.00
N ASP A 74 -22.75 -17.52 7.19
CA ASP A 74 -23.71 -16.73 6.40
C ASP A 74 -23.01 -15.44 5.95
N PRO A 75 -22.31 -15.48 4.79
CA PRO A 75 -21.55 -14.33 4.29
C PRO A 75 -22.40 -13.09 4.00
N ASP A 76 -23.67 -13.27 3.61
CA ASP A 76 -24.59 -12.17 3.32
C ASP A 76 -25.01 -11.38 4.58
N SER A 77 -24.86 -12.00 5.75
CA SER A 77 -25.04 -11.32 7.02
C SER A 77 -23.90 -10.35 7.37
N PHE A 78 -22.76 -10.40 6.67
CA PHE A 78 -21.60 -9.56 6.98
C PHE A 78 -21.93 -8.07 6.77
N LYS A 79 -21.92 -7.33 7.88
CA LYS A 79 -21.99 -5.87 7.90
C LYS A 79 -20.70 -5.29 8.46
N LEU A 80 -19.95 -4.58 7.63
CA LEU A 80 -18.75 -3.88 8.06
C LEU A 80 -19.11 -2.74 9.02
N LYS A 81 -18.48 -2.69 10.19
CA LYS A 81 -18.69 -1.62 11.17
C LYS A 81 -17.60 -0.56 11.05
N SER A 82 -16.34 -0.97 11.05
CA SER A 82 -15.20 -0.07 10.92
C SER A 82 -13.97 -0.79 10.39
N VAL A 83 -13.09 -0.03 9.75
CA VAL A 83 -11.72 -0.44 9.42
C VAL A 83 -10.79 0.63 9.94
N PHE A 84 -9.80 0.22 10.72
CA PHE A 84 -8.82 1.10 11.33
C PHE A 84 -7.42 0.62 11.02
N ILE A 85 -6.56 1.53 10.56
CA ILE A 85 -5.16 1.27 10.21
C ILE A 85 -4.29 1.99 11.24
N PRO A 86 -3.73 1.27 12.23
CA PRO A 86 -2.79 1.85 13.18
C PRO A 86 -1.56 2.45 12.48
N ASP A 87 -1.06 3.57 12.99
CA ASP A 87 0.21 4.14 12.54
C ASP A 87 1.35 3.17 12.94
N ASN A 88 1.90 2.44 11.97
CA ASN A 88 3.00 1.50 12.15
C ASN A 88 3.91 1.48 10.91
N ASP A 89 5.21 1.57 11.14
CA ASP A 89 6.27 1.68 10.13
C ASP A 89 6.86 0.33 9.70
N THR A 90 6.71 -0.71 10.52
CA THR A 90 7.35 -2.02 10.33
C THR A 90 6.39 -3.10 9.84
N VAL A 91 5.12 -3.02 10.26
CA VAL A 91 4.09 -4.00 9.92
C VAL A 91 2.84 -3.26 9.50
N VAL A 92 2.31 -3.61 8.32
CA VAL A 92 1.01 -3.09 7.88
C VAL A 92 -0.07 -3.85 8.63
N VAL A 93 -0.97 -3.14 9.31
CA VAL A 93 -2.03 -3.73 10.13
C VAL A 93 -3.38 -3.20 9.67
N SER A 94 -4.35 -4.10 9.49
CA SER A 94 -5.75 -3.74 9.26
C SER A 94 -6.62 -4.33 10.36
N CYS A 95 -7.19 -3.46 11.18
CA CYS A 95 -8.11 -3.80 12.27
C CYS A 95 -9.54 -3.62 11.78
N VAL A 96 -10.33 -4.69 11.77
CA VAL A 96 -11.70 -4.67 11.25
C VAL A 96 -12.67 -5.03 12.35
N GLU A 97 -13.68 -4.20 12.57
CA GLU A 97 -14.87 -4.58 13.35
C GLU A 97 -16.05 -4.80 12.43
N TYR A 98 -16.88 -5.78 12.75
CA TYR A 98 -18.01 -6.13 11.93
C TYR A 98 -19.15 -6.75 12.73
N PHE A 99 -20.29 -6.90 12.08
CA PHE A 99 -21.39 -7.71 12.56
C PHE A 99 -21.63 -8.88 11.61
N ALA A 100 -21.95 -10.05 12.17
CA ALA A 100 -22.32 -11.24 11.41
C ALA A 100 -23.35 -12.08 12.18
N ARG A 101 -24.12 -12.89 11.46
CA ARG A 101 -25.12 -13.79 12.04
C ARG A 101 -24.43 -14.97 12.73
N ASN A 102 -24.80 -15.22 13.98
CA ASN A 102 -24.31 -16.35 14.77
C ASN A 102 -25.14 -17.63 14.55
N GLY A 103 -24.75 -18.72 15.19
CA GLY A 103 -25.43 -20.02 15.08
C GLY A 103 -26.86 -20.06 15.62
N PHE A 104 -27.32 -19.03 16.32
CA PHE A 104 -28.67 -18.88 16.90
C PHE A 104 -29.53 -17.87 16.12
N GLY A 105 -29.03 -17.32 15.02
CA GLY A 105 -29.75 -16.35 14.19
C GLY A 105 -29.65 -14.88 14.63
N GLY A 106 -28.99 -14.60 15.76
CA GLY A 106 -28.70 -13.24 16.21
C GLY A 106 -27.48 -12.62 15.52
N MET A 107 -27.34 -11.29 15.58
CA MET A 107 -26.17 -10.57 15.07
C MET A 107 -25.14 -10.37 16.19
N ASN A 108 -23.94 -10.92 16.03
CA ASN A 108 -22.81 -10.66 16.93
C ASN A 108 -21.96 -9.51 16.40
N ARG A 109 -21.39 -8.72 17.31
CA ARG A 109 -20.26 -7.84 16.99
C ARG A 109 -18.96 -8.63 17.16
N GLU A 110 -18.16 -8.63 16.12
CA GLU A 110 -16.90 -9.37 16.03
C GLU A 110 -15.78 -8.48 15.51
N TYR A 111 -14.55 -8.97 15.60
CA TYR A 111 -13.37 -8.24 15.15
C TYR A 111 -12.33 -9.17 14.57
N ALA A 112 -11.51 -8.64 13.67
CA ALA A 112 -10.39 -9.38 13.09
C ALA A 112 -9.20 -8.44 12.86
N VAL A 113 -8.01 -9.03 12.87
CA VAL A 113 -6.76 -8.33 12.59
C VAL A 113 -6.05 -9.02 11.43
N GLY A 114 -5.73 -8.27 10.39
CA GLY A 114 -4.77 -8.68 9.38
C GLY A 114 -3.45 -7.98 9.58
N THR A 115 -2.36 -8.70 9.40
CA THR A 115 -1.03 -8.12 9.34
C THR A 115 -0.30 -8.53 8.08
N SER A 116 0.56 -7.65 7.57
CA SER A 116 1.53 -8.02 6.55
C SER A 116 2.91 -7.47 6.87
N SER A 117 3.89 -8.36 6.79
CA SER A 117 5.31 -8.05 6.92
C SER A 117 6.07 -8.83 5.84
N HIS A 118 6.88 -8.13 5.04
CA HIS A 118 7.67 -8.74 3.96
C HIS A 118 6.87 -9.60 2.96
N GLY A 119 5.58 -9.31 2.77
CA GLY A 119 4.70 -10.06 1.86
C GLY A 119 3.92 -11.20 2.50
N ASP A 120 4.26 -11.60 3.73
CA ASP A 120 3.51 -12.61 4.47
C ASP A 120 2.25 -11.99 5.07
N PHE A 121 1.08 -12.47 4.64
CA PHE A 121 -0.20 -12.09 5.22
C PHE A 121 -0.59 -13.04 6.36
N LYS A 122 -1.02 -12.48 7.49
CA LYS A 122 -1.55 -13.24 8.63
C LYS A 122 -2.91 -12.71 9.03
N PHE A 123 -3.87 -13.61 9.15
CA PHE A 123 -5.23 -13.31 9.57
C PHE A 123 -5.51 -13.84 10.98
N SER A 124 -6.13 -13.02 11.82
CA SER A 124 -6.48 -13.38 13.20
C SER A 124 -7.93 -12.96 13.51
N PRO A 125 -8.90 -13.88 13.37
CA PRO A 125 -10.30 -13.61 13.72
C PRO A 125 -10.50 -13.73 15.23
N ASN A 126 -11.27 -12.80 15.81
CA ASN A 126 -11.75 -12.81 17.20
C ASN A 126 -10.66 -13.06 18.26
N ASN A 127 -9.44 -12.61 18.02
CA ASN A 127 -8.33 -12.78 18.95
C ASN A 127 -8.08 -11.50 19.77
N ALA A 128 -8.58 -11.48 21.01
CA ALA A 128 -8.48 -10.32 21.90
C ALA A 128 -7.03 -9.89 22.18
N GLY A 129 -6.12 -10.87 22.31
CA GLY A 129 -4.71 -10.59 22.59
C GLY A 129 -4.03 -9.83 21.46
N ILE A 130 -4.26 -10.27 20.21
CA ILE A 130 -3.75 -9.59 19.02
C ILE A 130 -4.42 -8.23 18.83
N TRP A 131 -5.73 -8.14 19.03
CA TRP A 131 -6.47 -6.87 18.96
C TRP A 131 -5.92 -5.82 19.94
N ASN A 132 -5.77 -6.19 21.21
CA ASN A 132 -5.27 -5.27 22.23
C ASN A 132 -3.85 -4.82 21.96
N LYS A 133 -3.01 -5.72 21.42
CA LYS A 133 -1.62 -5.42 21.08
C LYS A 133 -1.52 -4.45 19.90
N MET A 134 -2.29 -4.70 18.84
CA MET A 134 -2.09 -4.07 17.53
C MET A 134 -3.06 -2.94 17.23
N CYS A 135 -4.27 -2.95 17.81
CA CYS A 135 -5.38 -2.08 17.42
C CYS A 135 -5.87 -1.18 18.55
N ALA A 136 -6.10 -1.74 19.75
CA ALA A 136 -6.68 -0.99 20.85
C ALA A 136 -5.77 0.16 21.31
N HIS A 137 -6.37 1.32 21.55
CA HIS A 137 -5.69 2.53 22.04
C HIS A 137 -4.53 3.00 21.15
N LYS A 138 -4.49 2.60 19.88
CA LYS A 138 -3.52 3.11 18.90
C LYS A 138 -4.08 4.34 18.20
N ARG A 139 -3.17 5.18 17.70
CA ARG A 139 -3.49 6.21 16.71
C ARG A 139 -3.42 5.60 15.32
N GLY A 140 -4.15 6.17 14.39
CA GLY A 140 -4.25 5.62 13.05
C GLY A 140 -5.34 6.29 12.23
N GLN A 141 -5.61 5.70 11.08
CA GLN A 141 -6.50 6.24 10.07
C GLN A 141 -7.78 5.41 9.98
N ASP A 142 -8.91 6.10 9.82
CA ASP A 142 -10.16 5.45 9.43
C ASP A 142 -10.07 5.06 7.95
N PHE A 143 -10.32 3.79 7.66
CA PHE A 143 -10.25 3.22 6.33
C PHE A 143 -11.56 2.52 5.94
N LYS A 144 -12.66 2.83 6.64
CA LYS A 144 -13.98 2.23 6.45
C LYS A 144 -14.47 2.33 5.02
N THR A 145 -14.34 3.49 4.37
CA THR A 145 -14.78 3.69 2.98
C THR A 145 -14.13 2.71 2.01
N TYR A 146 -12.82 2.48 2.13
CA TYR A 146 -12.15 1.47 1.31
C TYR A 146 -12.60 0.06 1.68
N GLY A 147 -12.80 -0.21 2.97
CA GLY A 147 -13.34 -1.49 3.41
C GLY A 147 -14.72 -1.80 2.84
N GLU A 148 -15.62 -0.82 2.79
CA GLU A 148 -16.95 -0.96 2.17
C GLU A 148 -16.82 -1.25 0.68
N PHE A 149 -15.96 -0.50 -0.03
CA PHE A 149 -15.63 -0.77 -1.43
C PHE A 149 -15.11 -2.20 -1.64
N ALA A 150 -14.18 -2.66 -0.80
CA ALA A 150 -13.62 -4.01 -0.88
C ALA A 150 -14.70 -5.08 -0.65
N LEU A 151 -15.56 -4.91 0.36
CA LEU A 151 -16.66 -5.84 0.65
C LEU A 151 -17.62 -5.97 -0.53
N GLU A 152 -18.05 -4.85 -1.11
CA GLU A 152 -18.93 -4.87 -2.28
C GLU A 152 -18.26 -5.53 -3.49
N ARG A 153 -16.96 -5.27 -3.71
CA ARG A 153 -16.19 -5.95 -4.76
C ARG A 153 -16.14 -7.46 -4.55
N ILE A 154 -15.93 -7.92 -3.32
CA ILE A 154 -15.87 -9.35 -2.96
C ILE A 154 -17.22 -10.02 -3.21
N LYS A 155 -18.32 -9.42 -2.75
CA LYS A 155 -19.69 -9.93 -2.98
C LYS A 155 -19.98 -10.06 -4.48
N ALA A 156 -19.63 -9.04 -5.27
CA ALA A 156 -19.84 -9.04 -6.71
C ALA A 156 -19.07 -10.14 -7.46
N THR A 157 -17.96 -10.64 -6.90
CA THR A 157 -17.16 -11.72 -7.50
C THR A 157 -17.44 -13.11 -6.91
N SER A 158 -18.25 -13.19 -5.86
CA SER A 158 -18.57 -14.45 -5.16
C SER A 158 -19.92 -15.04 -5.58
N ASN A 159 -20.73 -14.25 -6.31
CA ASN A 159 -21.97 -14.66 -6.96
C ASN A 159 -21.70 -15.08 -8.41
#